data_AF-A0A093FXE3-F1
#
_entry.id   AF-A0A093FXE3-F1
#
_cell.length_a   1.000
_cell.length_b   1.000
_cell.length_c   1.000
_cell.angle_alpha   90.00
_cell.angle_beta   90.00
_cell.angle_gamma   90.00
#
_symmetry.space_group_name_H-M   'P 1'
#
loop_
_entity.id
_entity.type
_entity.pdbx_description
1 polymer ?
#
loop_
_entity_poly.entity_id
_entity_poly.type
_entity_poly.pdbx_seq_one_letter_code
_entity_poly.pdbx_strand_id
1 'polypeptide(L)' 'YAVLGLNRSASQDDIKKSYHQLALKWHPDKNPNNKVNAEKKFKEVAEAYRILSDPQK' A
#
# COMPACT_ATOMS: atom_id res chain seq x y z
N TYR A 1 5.39 4.65 -6.33
CA TYR A 1 6.22 5.64 -5.60
C TYR A 1 5.39 6.64 -4.82
N ALA A 2 4.66 7.59 -5.45
CA ALA A 2 3.86 8.59 -4.70
C ALA A 2 2.71 7.99 -3.84
N VAL A 3 2.06 6.92 -4.31
CA VAL A 3 0.91 6.28 -3.63
C VAL A 3 1.29 5.58 -2.33
N LEU A 4 2.49 4.99 -2.27
CA LEU A 4 3.04 4.32 -1.09
C LEU A 4 3.92 5.25 -0.24
N GLY A 5 4.17 6.49 -0.69
CA GLY A 5 5.16 7.40 -0.09
C GLY A 5 6.61 6.88 -0.18
N LEU A 6 6.86 5.92 -1.06
CA LEU A 6 8.16 5.25 -1.19
C LEU A 6 8.97 5.88 -2.33
N ASN A 7 10.27 6.04 -2.07
CA ASN A 7 11.22 6.56 -3.04
C ASN A 7 11.45 5.56 -4.18
N ARG A 8 11.92 6.04 -5.35
CA ARG A 8 12.20 5.19 -6.53
C ARG A 8 13.22 4.07 -6.29
N SER A 9 13.98 4.20 -5.23
CA SER A 9 15.01 3.25 -4.78
C SER A 9 14.57 2.40 -3.58
N ALA A 10 13.27 2.38 -3.23
CA ALA A 10 12.79 1.56 -2.12
C ALA A 10 13.00 0.07 -2.42
N SER A 11 13.58 -0.65 -1.46
CA SER A 11 13.84 -2.09 -1.61
C SER A 11 12.54 -2.89 -1.48
N GLN A 12 12.52 -4.13 -1.96
CA GLN A 12 11.34 -5.00 -1.81
C GLN A 12 10.93 -5.18 -0.33
N ASP A 13 11.89 -5.19 0.59
CA ASP A 13 11.64 -5.17 2.03
C ASP A 13 10.91 -3.92 2.51
N ASP A 14 11.28 -2.74 2.01
CA ASP A 14 10.61 -1.48 2.36
C ASP A 14 9.20 -1.44 1.78
N ILE A 15 9.02 -1.96 0.56
CA ILE A 15 7.72 -2.08 -0.10
C ILE A 15 6.78 -2.99 0.70
N LYS A 16 7.27 -4.15 1.18
CA LYS A 16 6.51 -5.05 2.07
C LYS A 16 6.17 -4.39 3.40
N LYS A 17 7.12 -3.72 4.04
CA LYS A 17 6.90 -3.04 5.33
C LYS A 17 5.84 -1.94 5.21
N SER A 18 5.98 -1.06 4.21
CA SER A 18 5.00 0.00 3.96
C SER A 18 3.63 -0.55 3.57
N TYR A 19 3.57 -1.61 2.74
CA TYR A 19 2.31 -2.27 2.43
C TYR A 19 1.61 -2.77 3.71
N HIS A 20 2.33 -3.43 4.60
CA HIS A 20 1.76 -3.94 5.85
C HIS A 20 1.26 -2.82 6.77
N GLN A 21 2.05 -1.74 6.91
CA GLN A 21 1.64 -0.58 7.69
C GLN A 21 0.41 0.13 7.12
N LEU A 22 0.36 0.31 5.80
CA LEU A 22 -0.76 0.94 5.11
C LEU A 22 -2.01 0.06 5.09
N ALA A 23 -1.85 -1.27 4.96
CA ALA A 23 -2.93 -2.23 5.04
C ALA A 23 -3.61 -2.20 6.42
N LEU A 24 -2.82 -2.13 7.51
CA LEU A 24 -3.34 -1.97 8.87
C LEU A 24 -4.00 -0.60 9.08
N LYS A 25 -3.41 0.46 8.52
CA LYS A 25 -3.93 1.83 8.63
C LYS A 25 -5.26 2.01 7.90
N TRP A 26 -5.41 1.39 6.74
CA TRP A 26 -6.61 1.46 5.90
C TRP A 26 -7.52 0.23 6.04
N HIS A 27 -7.28 -0.62 7.04
CA HIS A 27 -8.10 -1.81 7.25
C HIS A 27 -9.56 -1.40 7.54
N PRO A 28 -10.58 -2.03 6.92
CA PRO A 28 -11.98 -1.67 7.13
C PRO A 28 -12.45 -1.89 8.57
N ASP A 29 -11.80 -2.79 9.30
CA ASP A 29 -12.05 -3.07 10.72
C ASP A 29 -11.62 -1.90 11.61
N LYS A 30 -10.49 -1.25 11.30
CA LYS A 30 -10.03 -0.03 12.01
C LYS A 30 -10.70 1.25 11.51
N ASN A 31 -11.36 1.21 10.35
CA ASN A 31 -12.03 2.36 9.73
C ASN A 31 -13.53 2.08 9.50
N PRO A 32 -14.31 1.79 10.55
CA PRO A 32 -15.71 1.42 10.41
C PRO A 32 -16.56 2.53 9.78
N ASN A 33 -16.22 3.80 10.03
CA ASN A 33 -16.91 4.97 9.48
C ASN A 33 -16.35 5.46 8.14
N ASN A 34 -15.22 4.91 7.68
CA ASN A 34 -14.51 5.41 6.49
C ASN A 34 -14.16 4.30 5.51
N LYS A 35 -14.95 3.22 5.50
CA LYS A 35 -14.73 2.01 4.69
C LYS A 35 -14.51 2.31 3.22
N VAL A 36 -15.24 3.27 2.64
CA VAL A 36 -15.11 3.65 1.23
C VAL A 36 -13.72 4.21 0.92
N ASN A 37 -13.23 5.13 1.76
CA ASN A 37 -11.88 5.69 1.59
C ASN A 37 -10.80 4.67 1.93
N ALA A 38 -11.02 3.86 2.96
CA ALA A 38 -10.11 2.79 3.36
C ALA A 38 -9.94 1.77 2.23
N GLU A 39 -11.03 1.30 1.62
CA GLU A 39 -10.99 0.36 0.51
C GLU A 39 -10.29 0.96 -0.72
N LYS A 40 -10.57 2.22 -1.04
CA LYS A 40 -9.93 2.93 -2.16
C LYS A 40 -8.42 3.02 -1.96
N LYS A 41 -7.99 3.43 -0.77
CA LYS A 41 -6.57 3.49 -0.39
C LYS A 41 -5.92 2.11 -0.33
N PHE A 42 -6.64 1.10 0.15
CA PHE A 42 -6.17 -0.28 0.18
C PHE A 42 -5.93 -0.83 -1.22
N LYS A 43 -6.86 -0.60 -2.17
CA LYS A 43 -6.69 -0.95 -3.58
C LYS A 43 -5.47 -0.25 -4.21
N GLU A 44 -5.35 1.06 -4.01
CA GLU A 44 -4.20 1.85 -4.48
C GLU A 44 -2.86 1.29 -3.95
N VAL A 45 -2.82 0.93 -2.66
CA VAL A 45 -1.63 0.37 -1.99
C VAL A 45 -1.30 -1.03 -2.51
N ALA A 46 -2.30 -1.87 -2.75
CA ALA A 46 -2.13 -3.21 -3.31
C ALA A 46 -1.64 -3.17 -4.76
N GLU A 47 -2.16 -2.26 -5.57
CA GLU A 47 -1.74 -2.08 -6.97
C GLU A 47 -0.31 -1.55 -7.05
N ALA A 48 0.02 -0.56 -6.21
CA ALA A 48 1.37 -0.05 -6.11
C ALA A 48 2.36 -1.13 -5.61
N TYR A 49 1.96 -1.96 -4.64
CA TYR A 49 2.77 -3.11 -4.21
C TYR A 49 2.98 -4.09 -5.36
N ARG A 50 1.93 -4.44 -6.11
CA ARG A 50 2.02 -5.36 -7.26
C ARG A 50 3.03 -4.87 -8.30
N ILE A 51 2.95 -3.59 -8.67
CA ILE A 51 3.83 -2.97 -9.68
C ILE A 51 5.29 -2.89 -9.19
N LEU A 52 5.50 -2.57 -7.91
CA LEU A 52 6.85 -2.40 -7.36
C LEU A 52 7.50 -3.71 -6.92
N SER A 53 6.70 -4.73 -6.58
CA SER A 53 7.19 -6.05 -6.21
C SER A 53 7.53 -6.92 -7.41
N ASP A 54 7.08 -6.54 -8.61
CA ASP A 54 7.35 -7.26 -9.84
C ASP A 54 8.79 -6.97 -10.30
N PRO A 55 9.72 -7.94 -10.20
CA PRO A 55 11.12 -7.72 -10.55
C PRO A 55 11.35 -7.77 -12.08
N GLN A 56 10.31 -8.03 -12.88
CA GLN A 56 10.41 -8.19 -14.35
C GLN A 56 10.08 -6.93 -15.17
N LYS A 57 10.10 -5.74 -14.55
CA LYS A 57 10.03 -4.46 -15.28
C LYS A 57 11.19 -3.53 -14.99
#